data_AF-A0A5C5GAS6-F1
#
_entry.id   AF-A0A5C5GAS6-F1
#
_cell.length_a   1.000
_cell.length_b   1.000
_cell.length_c   1.000
_cell.angle_alpha   90.00
_cell.angle_beta   90.00
_cell.angle_gamma   90.00
#
_symmetry.space_group_name_H-M   'P 1'
#
loop_
_entity.id
_entity.type
_entity.pdbx_description
1 polymer ?
#
loop_
_entity_poly.entity_id
_entity_poly.type
_entity_poly.pdbx_seq_one_letter_code
_entity_poly.pdbx_strand_id
1 'polypeptide(L)'
;MKITNKAVLALLLIFILGGAILFPLDLYLWRWLHLIVVLAAVLALYVGGLFGGGDAKFLAVAAPYVAIADLSSIMILLAGIMLAAFAVHRLAKHSRLRQLAPEWESWTSGNRFPMGFPFGATLAAYLVISALS
;
A
#
# COMPACT_ATOMS: atom_id res chain seq x y z
N MET A 1 -12.07 -9.84 1.52
CA MET A 1 -11.65 -8.43 1.35
C MET A 1 -10.64 -8.27 0.23
N LYS A 2 -10.85 -7.26 -0.61
CA LYS A 2 -10.00 -6.95 -1.77
C LYS A 2 -9.69 -5.46 -1.76
N ILE A 3 -8.46 -5.09 -2.11
CA ILE A 3 -8.15 -3.71 -2.49
C ILE A 3 -8.92 -3.41 -3.78
N THR A 4 -9.72 -2.35 -3.80
CA THR A 4 -10.57 -2.04 -4.95
C THR A 4 -9.74 -1.53 -6.12
N ASN A 5 -10.10 -1.92 -7.35
CA ASN A 5 -9.43 -1.38 -8.54
C ASN A 5 -9.57 0.15 -8.60
N LYS A 6 -10.66 0.73 -8.09
CA LYS A 6 -10.86 2.19 -8.00
C LYS A 6 -9.77 2.85 -7.16
N ALA A 7 -9.42 2.28 -6.00
CA ALA A 7 -8.36 2.81 -5.15
C ALA A 7 -6.98 2.72 -5.84
N VAL A 8 -6.68 1.58 -6.49
CA VAL A 8 -5.42 1.41 -7.23
C VAL A 8 -5.31 2.39 -8.40
N LEU A 9 -6.39 2.56 -9.17
CA LEU A 9 -6.42 3.51 -10.29
C LEU A 9 -6.33 4.96 -9.81
N ALA A 10 -6.96 5.31 -8.69
CA ALA A 10 -6.83 6.62 -8.09
C ALA A 10 -5.37 6.90 -7.68
N LEU A 11 -4.71 5.93 -7.04
CA LEU A 11 -3.30 6.05 -6.68
C LEU A 11 -2.40 6.18 -7.93
N LEU A 12 -2.69 5.45 -9.00
CA LEU A 12 -1.96 5.60 -10.26
C LEU A 12 -2.15 6.99 -10.86
N LEU A 13 -3.38 7.49 -10.90
CA LEU A 13 -3.70 8.81 -11.44
C LEU A 13 -3.01 9.92 -10.65
N ILE A 14 -2.99 9.82 -9.32
CA ILE A 14 -2.29 10.76 -8.45
C ILE A 14 -0.79 10.78 -8.80
N PHE A 15 -0.19 9.62 -9.07
CA PHE A 15 1.23 9.56 -9.47
C PHE A 15 1.46 10.18 -10.84
N ILE A 16 0.59 9.90 -11.81
CA ILE A 16 0.70 10.45 -13.17
C ILE A 16 0.71 11.98 -13.14
N LEU A 17 -0.28 12.55 -12.45
CA LEU A 17 -0.46 14.00 -12.42
C LEU A 17 0.53 14.66 -11.47
N GLY A 18 0.63 14.16 -10.24
CA GLY A 18 1.52 14.71 -9.23
C GLY A 18 2.99 14.54 -9.59
N GLY A 19 3.39 13.37 -10.11
CA GLY A 19 4.77 13.11 -10.50
C GLY A 19 5.24 13.98 -11.65
N ALA A 20 4.38 14.24 -12.65
CA ALA A 20 4.69 15.16 -13.74
C ALA A 20 4.87 16.62 -13.30
N ILE A 21 4.27 17.01 -12.17
CA ILE A 21 4.39 18.36 -11.61
C ILE A 21 5.59 18.46 -10.65
N LEU A 22 5.82 17.42 -9.84
CA LEU A 22 6.74 17.45 -8.71
C LEU A 22 8.17 17.01 -9.04
N PHE A 23 8.37 16.15 -10.05
CA PHE A 23 9.68 15.59 -10.37
C PHE A 23 10.29 16.21 -11.64
N PRO A 24 11.63 16.35 -11.69
CA PRO A 24 12.36 16.45 -12.95
C PRO A 24 11.99 15.30 -13.90
N LEU A 25 11.92 15.59 -15.20
CA LEU A 25 11.40 14.64 -16.19
C LEU A 25 12.19 13.32 -16.23
N ASP A 26 13.50 13.39 -16.11
CA ASP A 26 14.39 12.23 -16.05
C ASP A 26 14.06 11.34 -14.85
N LEU A 27 13.98 11.91 -13.65
CA LEU A 27 13.65 11.16 -12.44
C LEU A 27 12.24 10.59 -12.51
N TYR A 28 11.27 11.36 -13.03
CA TYR A 28 9.90 10.91 -13.22
C TYR A 28 9.83 9.67 -14.12
N LEU A 29 10.56 9.66 -15.24
CA LEU A 29 10.63 8.49 -16.14
C LEU A 29 11.25 7.27 -15.46
N TRP A 30 12.30 7.44 -14.64
CA TRP A 30 12.88 6.34 -13.87
C TRP A 30 11.89 5.72 -12.86
N ARG A 31 10.99 6.52 -12.27
CA ARG A 31 9.95 5.99 -11.36
C ARG A 31 8.99 5.03 -12.05
N TRP A 32 8.73 5.20 -13.35
CA TRP A 32 7.92 4.23 -14.12
C TRP A 32 8.60 2.87 -14.26
N LEU A 33 9.93 2.83 -14.30
CA LEU A 33 10.65 1.57 -14.28
C LEU A 33 10.45 0.83 -12.95
N HIS A 34 10.33 1.55 -11.82
CA HIS A 34 10.00 0.91 -10.53
C HIS A 34 8.66 0.19 -10.60
N LEU A 35 7.64 0.81 -11.22
CA LEU A 35 6.34 0.17 -11.42
C LEU A 35 6.48 -1.13 -12.20
N ILE A 36 7.21 -1.11 -13.32
CA ILE A 36 7.37 -2.29 -14.20
C ILE A 36 8.10 -3.42 -13.45
N VAL A 37 9.21 -3.10 -12.78
CA VAL A 37 10.02 -4.08 -12.04
C VAL A 37 9.22 -4.68 -10.89
N VAL A 38 8.57 -3.84 -10.08
CA VAL A 38 7.78 -4.32 -8.96
C VAL A 38 6.56 -5.09 -9.45
N LEU A 39 5.89 -4.65 -10.52
CA LEU A 39 4.78 -5.39 -11.14
C LEU A 39 5.22 -6.79 -11.55
N ALA A 40 6.38 -6.94 -12.20
CA ALA A 40 6.90 -8.25 -12.58
C ALA A 40 7.15 -9.13 -11.34
N ALA A 41 7.77 -8.58 -10.30
CA ALA A 41 8.05 -9.31 -9.06
C ALA A 41 6.75 -9.76 -8.35
N VAL A 42 5.81 -8.84 -8.12
CA VAL A 42 4.56 -9.14 -7.41
C VAL A 42 3.60 -9.99 -8.25
N LEU A 43 3.68 -9.93 -9.59
CA LEU A 43 2.98 -10.84 -10.48
C LEU A 43 3.52 -12.27 -10.35
N ALA A 44 4.85 -12.45 -10.30
CA ALA A 44 5.44 -13.76 -10.05
C ALA A 44 5.00 -14.34 -8.70
N LEU A 45 4.97 -13.51 -7.65
CA LEU A 45 4.46 -13.90 -6.33
C LEU A 45 2.96 -14.23 -6.34
N TYR A 46 2.16 -13.49 -7.11
CA TYR A 46 0.73 -13.78 -7.30
C TYR A 46 0.50 -15.12 -8.01
N VAL A 47 1.23 -15.38 -9.09
CA VAL A 47 1.17 -16.67 -9.82
C VAL A 47 1.64 -17.82 -8.92
N GLY A 48 2.63 -17.59 -8.06
CA GLY A 48 3.07 -18.54 -7.03
C GLY A 48 2.12 -18.70 -5.84
N GLY A 49 1.00 -17.99 -5.78
CA GLY A 49 0.00 -18.09 -4.71
C GLY A 49 0.40 -17.41 -3.39
N LEU A 50 1.48 -16.64 -3.37
CA LEU A 50 1.99 -15.96 -2.17
C LEU A 50 1.25 -14.64 -1.90
N PHE A 51 0.84 -13.92 -2.94
CA PHE A 51 0.11 -12.65 -2.86
C PHE A 51 -1.30 -12.75 -3.43
N GLY A 52 -2.20 -11.92 -2.90
CA GLY A 52 -3.51 -11.69 -3.52
C GLY A 52 -3.39 -10.75 -4.73
N GLY A 53 -4.27 -10.92 -5.72
CA GLY A 53 -4.23 -10.09 -6.93
C GLY A 53 -4.50 -8.59 -6.69
N GLY A 54 -5.16 -8.24 -5.58
CA GLY A 54 -5.33 -6.84 -5.17
C GLY A 54 -4.04 -6.25 -4.58
N ASP A 55 -3.35 -7.02 -3.74
CA ASP A 55 -2.09 -6.61 -3.09
C ASP A 55 -0.99 -6.42 -4.11
N ALA A 56 -0.87 -7.34 -5.07
CA ALA A 56 0.07 -7.25 -6.18
C ALA A 56 -0.11 -5.95 -6.98
N LYS A 57 -1.34 -5.61 -7.35
CA LYS A 57 -1.65 -4.38 -8.09
C LYS A 57 -1.34 -3.12 -7.28
N PHE A 58 -1.67 -3.12 -5.99
CA PHE A 58 -1.39 -1.98 -5.11
C PHE A 58 0.11 -1.75 -5.00
N LEU A 59 0.89 -2.80 -4.72
CA LEU A 59 2.34 -2.68 -4.54
C LEU A 59 3.04 -2.20 -5.82
N ALA A 60 2.61 -2.68 -6.99
CA ALA A 60 3.11 -2.19 -8.27
C ALA A 60 2.89 -0.68 -8.45
N VAL A 61 1.69 -0.18 -8.14
CA VAL A 61 1.35 1.24 -8.28
C VAL A 61 1.93 2.10 -7.15
N ALA A 62 2.22 1.52 -5.98
CA ALA A 62 2.90 2.20 -4.89
C ALA A 62 4.41 2.37 -5.14
N ALA A 63 5.04 1.48 -5.92
CA ALA A 63 6.48 1.48 -6.14
C ALA A 63 7.09 2.81 -6.65
N PRO A 64 6.46 3.53 -7.61
CA PRO A 64 6.98 4.81 -8.10
C PRO A 64 7.10 5.89 -7.03
N TYR A 65 6.26 5.84 -6.00
CA TYR A 65 6.27 6.80 -4.90
C TYR A 65 7.51 6.65 -4.01
N VAL A 66 8.14 5.48 -4.00
CA VAL A 66 9.20 5.12 -3.05
C VAL A 66 10.55 5.26 -3.71
N ALA A 67 11.44 6.06 -3.12
CA ALA A 67 12.82 6.16 -3.58
C ALA A 67 13.58 4.87 -3.28
N ILE A 68 14.45 4.43 -4.21
CA ILE A 68 15.27 3.22 -4.01
C ILE A 68 16.13 3.35 -2.75
N ALA A 69 16.65 4.55 -2.48
CA ALA A 69 17.46 4.83 -1.28
C ALA A 69 16.71 4.56 0.03
N ASP A 70 15.38 4.63 0.03
CA ASP A 70 14.54 4.47 1.21
C ASP A 70 14.01 3.05 1.40
N LEU A 71 14.47 2.08 0.60
CA LEU A 71 13.91 0.73 0.61
C LEU A 71 14.01 0.08 2.00
N SER A 72 15.12 0.26 2.71
CA SER A 72 15.26 -0.23 4.08
C SER A 72 14.29 0.47 5.04
N SER A 73 14.17 1.80 4.94
CA SER A 73 13.30 2.63 5.77
C SER A 73 11.83 2.25 5.60
N ILE A 74 11.35 2.08 4.36
CA ILE A 74 9.96 1.71 4.11
C ILE A 74 9.63 0.30 4.58
N MET A 75 10.58 -0.65 4.51
CA MET A 75 10.38 -2.01 5.01
C MET A 75 10.26 -2.04 6.54
N ILE A 76 11.08 -1.24 7.24
CA ILE A 76 10.97 -1.07 8.70
C ILE A 76 9.64 -0.41 9.06
N LEU A 77 9.28 0.65 8.33
CA LEU A 77 8.01 1.36 8.52
C LEU A 77 6.81 0.45 8.30
N LEU A 78 6.82 -0.35 7.23
CA LEU A 78 5.79 -1.35 6.93
C LEU A 78 5.67 -2.37 8.05
N ALA A 79 6.79 -2.90 8.56
CA ALA A 79 6.77 -3.88 9.64
C ALA A 79 6.12 -3.29 10.91
N GLY A 80 6.53 -2.09 11.32
CA GLY A 80 5.95 -1.40 12.47
C GLY A 80 4.46 -1.10 12.29
N ILE A 81 4.08 -0.56 11.13
CA ILE A 81 2.68 -0.26 10.80
C ILE A 81 1.84 -1.52 10.69
N MET A 82 2.39 -2.63 10.21
CA MET A 82 1.66 -3.90 10.13
C MET A 82 1.30 -4.42 11.52
N LEU A 83 2.23 -4.36 12.49
CA LEU A 83 1.98 -4.71 13.88
C LEU A 83 0.94 -3.78 14.52
N ALA A 84 1.10 -2.46 14.32
CA ALA A 84 0.17 -1.45 14.84
C ALA A 84 -1.23 -1.62 14.24
N ALA A 85 -1.32 -1.77 12.91
CA ALA A 85 -2.57 -1.96 12.18
C ALA A 85 -3.27 -3.25 12.63
N PHE A 86 -2.52 -4.34 12.84
CA PHE A 86 -3.07 -5.57 13.38
C PHE A 86 -3.64 -5.36 14.79
N ALA A 87 -2.88 -4.75 15.70
CA ALA A 87 -3.32 -4.45 17.05
C ALA A 87 -4.56 -3.56 17.06
N VAL A 88 -4.53 -2.44 16.34
CA VAL A 88 -5.65 -1.49 16.21
C VAL A 88 -6.89 -2.20 15.66
N HIS A 89 -6.74 -3.00 14.60
CA HIS A 89 -7.86 -3.74 14.02
C HIS A 89 -8.47 -4.75 15.01
N ARG A 90 -7.64 -5.49 15.75
CA ARG A 90 -8.10 -6.46 16.76
C ARG A 90 -8.77 -5.78 17.94
N LEU A 91 -8.23 -4.66 18.42
CA LEU A 91 -8.85 -3.86 19.48
C LEU A 91 -10.17 -3.25 19.01
N ALA A 92 -10.20 -2.67 17.81
CA ALA A 92 -11.39 -2.08 17.22
C ALA A 92 -12.54 -3.10 17.10
N LYS A 93 -12.23 -4.32 16.63
CA LYS A 93 -13.20 -5.43 16.51
C LYS A 93 -13.90 -5.77 17.83
N HIS A 94 -13.20 -5.68 18.96
CA HIS A 94 -13.73 -6.01 20.30
C HIS A 94 -14.22 -4.78 21.09
N SER A 95 -14.28 -3.62 20.45
CA SER A 95 -14.71 -2.36 21.07
C SER A 95 -15.98 -1.81 20.42
N ARG A 96 -16.53 -0.74 20.99
CA ARG A 96 -17.66 0.00 20.38
C ARG A 96 -17.31 0.61 19.03
N LEU A 97 -16.02 0.76 18.67
CA LEU A 97 -15.59 1.26 17.37
C LEU A 97 -16.07 0.38 16.20
N ARG A 98 -16.34 -0.91 16.44
CA ARG A 98 -16.95 -1.79 15.44
C ARG A 98 -18.28 -1.24 14.89
N GLN A 99 -19.02 -0.46 15.68
CA GLN A 99 -20.29 0.16 15.28
C GLN A 99 -20.12 1.25 14.22
N LEU A 100 -18.91 1.78 14.00
CA LEU A 100 -18.64 2.76 12.94
C LEU A 100 -18.66 2.13 11.54
N ALA A 101 -18.43 0.81 11.45
CA ALA A 101 -18.44 0.06 10.20
C ALA A 101 -18.98 -1.35 10.45
N PRO A 102 -20.27 -1.51 10.81
CA PRO A 102 -20.82 -2.78 11.27
C PRO A 102 -20.76 -3.86 10.18
N GLU A 103 -20.95 -3.46 8.93
CA GLU A 103 -20.96 -4.31 7.74
C GLU A 103 -19.56 -4.62 7.17
N TRP A 104 -18.48 -4.23 7.86
CA TRP A 104 -17.14 -4.46 7.32
C TRP A 104 -16.78 -5.95 7.37
N GLU A 105 -16.58 -6.55 6.18
CA GLU A 105 -16.27 -7.97 5.96
C GLU A 105 -15.09 -8.48 6.82
N SER A 106 -14.14 -7.59 7.18
CA SER A 106 -12.98 -7.92 8.01
C SER A 106 -13.35 -8.50 9.38
N TRP A 107 -14.50 -8.07 9.93
CA TRP A 107 -14.93 -8.49 11.27
C TRP A 107 -15.23 -9.98 11.35
N THR A 108 -15.73 -10.56 10.28
CA THR A 108 -16.20 -11.95 10.22
C THR A 108 -15.35 -12.86 9.33
N SER A 109 -14.35 -12.32 8.62
CA SER A 109 -13.48 -13.06 7.69
C SER A 109 -12.43 -14.01 8.33
N GLY A 110 -12.64 -14.43 9.59
CA GLY A 110 -11.76 -15.37 10.30
C GLY A 110 -10.31 -14.88 10.41
N ASN A 111 -9.38 -15.62 9.78
CA ASN A 111 -7.94 -15.35 9.81
C ASN A 111 -7.47 -14.38 8.71
N ARG A 112 -8.36 -13.92 7.82
CA ARG A 112 -7.96 -12.94 6.80
C ARG A 112 -7.77 -11.57 7.42
N PHE A 113 -6.66 -10.92 7.07
CA PHE A 113 -6.36 -9.56 7.50
C PHE A 113 -6.45 -8.59 6.31
N PRO A 114 -7.05 -7.39 6.48
CA PRO A 114 -7.21 -6.42 5.40
C PRO A 114 -5.89 -5.74 5.05
N MET A 115 -5.08 -6.34 4.16
CA MET A 115 -3.75 -5.82 3.80
C MET A 115 -3.75 -4.39 3.25
N GLY A 116 -4.86 -3.92 2.68
CA GLY A 116 -5.00 -2.50 2.28
C GLY A 116 -4.86 -1.52 3.46
N PHE A 117 -5.15 -1.95 4.69
CA PHE A 117 -5.02 -1.11 5.88
C PHE A 117 -3.55 -0.77 6.21
N PRO A 118 -2.65 -1.75 6.45
CA PRO A 118 -1.24 -1.44 6.67
C PRO A 118 -0.55 -0.88 5.42
N PHE A 119 -0.87 -1.35 4.21
CA PHE A 119 -0.21 -0.86 3.00
C PHE A 119 -0.53 0.61 2.71
N GLY A 120 -1.81 0.99 2.79
CA GLY A 120 -2.23 2.38 2.62
C GLY A 120 -1.63 3.29 3.70
N ALA A 121 -1.68 2.84 4.96
CA ALA A 121 -1.10 3.60 6.08
C ALA A 121 0.42 3.76 5.94
N THR A 122 1.13 2.73 5.48
CA THR A 122 2.59 2.78 5.26
C THR A 122 2.94 3.76 4.17
N LEU A 123 2.26 3.70 3.03
CA LEU A 123 2.54 4.62 1.93
C LEU A 123 2.24 6.06 2.33
N ALA A 124 1.11 6.30 3.02
CA ALA A 124 0.77 7.63 3.53
C ALA A 124 1.81 8.15 4.53
N ALA A 125 2.20 7.33 5.51
CA ALA A 125 3.21 7.69 6.50
C ALA A 125 4.57 7.96 5.85
N TYR A 126 5.00 7.12 4.90
CA TYR A 126 6.23 7.33 4.15
C TYR A 126 6.22 8.68 3.43
N LEU A 127 5.15 8.99 2.70
CA LEU A 127 5.04 10.27 1.98
C LEU A 127 5.04 11.48 2.92
N VAL A 128 4.37 11.39 4.07
CA VAL A 128 4.39 12.47 5.07
C VAL A 128 5.78 12.65 5.65
N ILE A 129 6.48 11.56 6.01
CA ILE A 129 7.84 11.62 6.53
C ILE A 129 8.78 12.24 5.48
N SER A 130 8.72 11.76 4.23
CA SER A 130 9.54 12.28 3.13
C SER A 130 9.25 13.74 2.78
N ALA A 131 8.02 14.21 3.00
CA ALA A 131 7.66 15.61 2.77
C ALA A 131 8.16 16.55 3.88
N LEU A 132 8.50 16.02 5.06
CA LEU A 132 8.94 16.77 6.24
C LEU A 132 10.45 16.70 6.49
N SER A 133 11.18 15.85 5.76
CA SER A 133 12.63 15.66 5.83
C SER A 133 13.36 16.50 4.80
#